data_AF-A0A2N5KQ14-F1
#
_entry.id   AF-A0A2N5KQ14-F1
#
_cell.length_a   1.000
_cell.length_b   1.000
_cell.length_c   1.000
_cell.angle_alpha   90.00
_cell.angle_beta   90.00
_cell.angle_gamma   90.00
#
_symmetry.space_group_name_H-M   'P 1'
#
loop_
_entity.id
_entity.type
_entity.pdbx_description
1 polymer ?
#
loop_
_entity_poly.entity_id
_entity_poly.type
_entity_poly.pdbx_seq_one_letter_code
_entity_poly.pdbx_strand_id
1 'polypeptide(L)' 'MRRAYQTDLSDEEWEIIEPHLPAPKASGRPRVHALREILDAVFYVLKSGGAWR' A
#
# COMPACT_ATOMS: atom_id res chain seq x y z
N MET A 1 -7.16 -1.52 -15.25
CA MET A 1 -6.04 -2.30 -14.67
C MET A 1 -5.05 -1.32 -14.06
N ARG A 2 -4.66 -1.53 -12.80
CA ARG A 2 -3.67 -0.69 -12.10
C ARG A 2 -2.28 -0.92 -12.75
N ARG A 3 -1.50 0.15 -12.92
CA ARG A 3 -0.10 0.04 -13.33
C ARG A 3 0.73 -0.32 -12.10
N ALA A 4 1.38 -1.48 -12.13
CA ALA A 4 2.32 -1.85 -11.09
C ALA A 4 3.59 -1.01 -11.19
N TYR A 5 4.11 -0.57 -10.05
CA TYR A 5 5.43 0.04 -9.96
C TYR A 5 6.44 -0.99 -9.48
N GLN A 6 7.70 -0.83 -9.88
CA GLN A 6 8.80 -1.67 -9.38
C GLN A 6 9.00 -1.54 -7.85
N THR A 7 8.41 -0.50 -7.25
CA THR A 7 8.46 -0.22 -5.82
C THR A 7 7.34 -0.89 -5.02
N ASP A 8 6.34 -1.45 -5.70
CA ASP A 8 5.19 -2.14 -5.08
C ASP A 8 5.66 -3.40 -4.35
N LEU A 9 4.91 -3.80 -3.32
CA LEU A 9 5.18 -5.01 -2.55
C LEU A 9 4.87 -6.27 -3.35
N SER A 10 5.78 -7.25 -3.27
CA SER A 10 5.48 -8.61 -3.70
C SER A 10 4.39 -9.23 -2.81
N ASP A 11 3.76 -10.29 -3.29
CA ASP A 11 2.76 -11.02 -2.49
C ASP A 11 3.41 -11.62 -1.23
N GLU A 12 4.64 -12.13 -1.34
CA GLU A 12 5.39 -12.69 -0.21
C GLU A 12 5.71 -11.64 0.87
N GLU A 13 6.12 -10.43 0.46
CA GLU A 13 6.35 -9.33 1.39
C GLU A 13 5.04 -8.86 2.03
N TRP A 14 3.95 -8.86 1.25
CA TRP A 14 2.62 -8.49 1.72
C TRP A 14 2.12 -9.43 2.83
N GLU A 15 2.26 -10.75 2.66
CA GLU A 15 1.85 -11.75 3.65
C GLU A 15 2.55 -11.58 5.00
N ILE A 16 3.79 -11.06 5.01
CA ILE A 16 4.52 -10.78 6.24
C ILE A 16 3.97 -9.51 6.93
N ILE A 17 3.58 -8.49 6.15
CA ILE A 17 3.16 -7.19 6.69
C ILE A 17 1.69 -7.19 7.11
N GLU A 18 0.81 -7.83 6.32
CA GLU A 18 -0.64 -7.78 6.49
C GLU A 18 -1.13 -8.08 7.93
N PRO A 19 -0.61 -9.10 8.64
CA PRO A 19 -1.06 -9.42 9.99
C PRO A 19 -0.80 -8.32 11.03
N HIS A 20 0.14 -7.41 10.73
CA HIS A 20 0.52 -6.31 11.63
C HIS A 20 -0.30 -5.03 11.39
N LEU A 21 -1.13 -5.03 10.36
CA LEU A 21 -1.90 -3.85 9.99
C LEU A 21 -3.18 -3.72 10.83
N PRO A 22 -3.65 -2.48 11.08
CA PRO A 22 -4.85 -2.28 11.85
C PRO A 22 -6.07 -2.80 11.10
N ALA A 23 -6.82 -3.67 11.77
CA ALA A 23 -8.11 -4.17 11.29
C ALA A 23 -9.02 -3.00 10.87
N PRO A 24 -9.92 -3.22 9.89
CA PRO A 24 -10.92 -2.23 9.51
C PRO A 24 -11.70 -1.79 10.75
N LYS A 25 -11.69 -0.48 11.03
CA LYS A 25 -12.51 0.07 12.12
C LYS A 25 -13.98 0.07 11.68
N ALA A 26 -14.86 -0.47 12.52
CA ALA A 26 -16.30 -0.46 12.29
C ALA A 26 -16.91 0.96 12.37
N SER A 27 -16.21 1.89 13.04
CA SER A 27 -16.63 3.27 13.21
C SER A 27 -15.68 4.26 12.50
N GLY A 28 -16.25 5.35 12.02
CA GLY A 28 -15.53 6.41 11.29
C GLY A 28 -15.74 6.38 9.79
N ARG A 29 -14.97 7.18 9.05
CA ARG A 29 -15.04 7.23 7.59
C ARG A 29 -14.55 5.89 7.01
N PRO A 30 -15.36 5.21 6.18
CA PRO A 30 -14.92 3.98 5.52
C PRO A 30 -13.65 4.22 4.70
N ARG A 31 -12.71 3.27 4.79
CA ARG A 31 -11.54 3.27 3.91
C ARG A 31 -12.01 2.96 2.50
N VAL A 32 -11.62 3.79 1.53
CA VAL A 32 -11.93 3.58 0.11
C VAL A 32 -10.88 2.69 -0.56
N HIS A 33 -9.63 2.77 -0.11
CA HIS A 33 -8.49 2.05 -0.67
C HIS A 33 -8.06 0.89 0.23
N ALA A 34 -7.56 -0.18 -0.39
CA ALA A 34 -6.94 -1.28 0.34
C ALA A 34 -5.62 -0.82 0.98
N LEU A 35 -5.26 -1.40 2.12
CA LEU A 35 -4.03 -1.02 2.82
C LEU A 35 -2.77 -1.31 1.99
N ARG A 36 -2.81 -2.36 1.16
CA ARG A 36 -1.74 -2.67 0.21
C ARG A 36 -1.49 -1.52 -0.76
N GLU A 37 -2.55 -0.96 -1.34
CA GLU A 37 -2.42 0.18 -2.26
C GLU A 37 -1.82 1.41 -1.59
N ILE A 38 -2.18 1.65 -0.33
CA ILE A 38 -1.61 2.75 0.46
C ILE A 38 -0.12 2.52 0.71
N LEU A 39 0.28 1.30 1.09
CA LEU A 39 1.68 0.98 1.35
C LEU A 39 2.53 0.99 0.08
N ASP A 40 2.01 0.46 -1.03
CA ASP A 40 2.65 0.55 -2.34
C ASP A 40 2.89 2.01 -2.73
N ALA A 41 1.91 2.90 -2.53
CA ALA A 41 2.06 4.32 -2.78
C ALA A 41 3.12 4.98 -1.88
N VAL A 42 3.15 4.62 -0.59
CA VAL A 42 4.19 5.10 0.34
C VAL A 42 5.57 4.63 -0.11
N PHE A 43 5.75 3.35 -0.44
CA PHE A 43 7.04 2.84 -0.90
C PHE A 43 7.45 3.41 -2.26
N TYR A 44 6.49 3.67 -3.15
CA TYR A 44 6.74 4.42 -4.37
C TYR A 44 7.37 5.78 -4.05
N VAL A 45 6.74 6.57 -3.18
CA VAL A 45 7.26 7.89 -2.80
C VAL A 45 8.63 7.78 -2.13
N LEU A 46 8.80 6.84 -1.20
CA LEU A 46 10.06 6.66 -0.46
C LEU A 46 11.22 6.21 -1.35
N LYS A 47 10.98 5.27 -2.29
CA LYS A 47 12.04 4.70 -3.15
C LYS A 47 12.32 5.55 -4.39
N SER A 48 11.30 6.20 -4.96
CA SER A 48 11.45 7.01 -6.18
C SER A 48 11.63 8.50 -5.92
N GLY A 49 11.44 8.95 -4.68
CA GLY A 49 11.54 10.37 -4.29
C GLY A 49 10.38 11.23 -4.79
N GLY A 50 9.28 10.64 -5.26
CA GLY A 50 8.16 11.40 -5.84
C GLY A 50 8.52 12.10 -7.15
N ALA A 51 9.50 11.58 -7.88
CA ALA A 51 9.84 12.09 -9.19
C ALA A 51 8.62 11.98 -10.12
N TRP A 52 8.22 13.13 -10.69
CA TRP A 52 7.18 13.20 -11.70
C TRP A 52 7.66 12.44 -12.95
N ARG A 53 6.79 11.58 -13.47
CA ARG A 53 7.02 10.78 -14.67
C ARG A 53 6.00 11.15 -15.73
#